data_AF-A0A1J5GA52-F1
#
_entry.id   AF-A0A1J5GA52-F1
#
_cell.length_a   1.000
_cell.length_b   1.000
_cell.length_c   1.000
_cell.angle_alpha   90.00
_cell.angle_beta   90.00
_cell.angle_gamma   90.00
#
_symmetry.space_group_name_H-M   'P 1'
#
loop_
_entity.id
_entity.type
_entity.pdbx_description
1 polymer ?
#
loop_
_entity_poly.entity_id
_entity_poly.type
_entity_poly.pdbx_seq_one_letter_code
_entity_poly.pdbx_strand_id
1 'polypeptide(L)'
;ISPDAKSGAKERILNAFIGLALVLTSYLILKSINPSLVSFNFMLPPVGTSPMVPTTATTGQVAWPSDASERAQLANAGIGVNRPTSCTYIGEPSCTSLAGLGPEAINGLLSLKNFCSDCVITITAGTEYWLHGNKNTEISSNPTRHKPGGNAVDLSLNNSTLNEKIVDLGTPISSGCSTGALYEIGNAIYVNEVIPGNPPHWHVCY
;
A
#
# COMPACT_ATOMS: atom_id res chain seq x y z
N ILE A 1 -20.33 -32.71 44.16
CA ILE A 1 -19.13 -32.18 43.47
C ILE A 1 -18.14 -33.33 43.38
N SER A 2 -17.90 -33.85 42.17
CA SER A 2 -16.97 -34.97 41.98
C SER A 2 -15.56 -34.57 42.43
N PRO A 3 -14.84 -35.42 43.18
CA PRO A 3 -13.48 -35.13 43.67
C PRO A 3 -12.53 -34.67 42.55
N ASP A 4 -12.72 -35.19 41.34
CA ASP A 4 -11.92 -34.90 40.15
C ASP A 4 -12.04 -33.46 39.66
N ALA A 5 -13.21 -32.83 39.78
CA ALA A 5 -13.42 -31.45 39.36
C ALA A 5 -12.65 -30.46 40.25
N LYS A 6 -12.59 -30.74 41.57
CA LYS A 6 -11.85 -29.91 42.54
C LYS A 6 -10.34 -30.10 42.40
N SER A 7 -9.89 -31.32 42.10
CA SER A 7 -8.48 -31.61 41.86
C SER A 7 -7.99 -30.95 40.56
N GLY A 8 -8.73 -31.12 39.46
CA GLY A 8 -8.37 -30.52 38.17
C GLY A 8 -8.39 -28.98 38.17
N ALA A 9 -9.30 -28.36 38.93
CA ALA A 9 -9.30 -26.91 39.11
C ALA A 9 -8.04 -26.42 39.84
N LYS A 10 -7.60 -27.12 40.89
CA LYS A 10 -6.37 -26.79 41.62
C LYS A 10 -5.13 -26.93 40.74
N GLU A 11 -5.07 -27.98 39.94
CA GLU A 11 -3.93 -28.23 39.04
C GLU A 11 -3.80 -27.15 37.96
N ARG A 12 -4.92 -26.71 37.36
CA ARG A 12 -4.92 -25.61 36.38
C ARG A 12 -4.46 -24.29 36.99
N ILE A 13 -4.93 -23.99 38.20
CA ILE A 13 -4.52 -22.79 38.95
C ILE A 13 -3.02 -22.86 39.25
N LEU A 14 -2.52 -24.02 39.69
CA LEU A 14 -1.11 -24.22 39.98
C LEU A 14 -0.24 -24.05 38.73
N ASN A 15 -0.64 -24.64 37.61
CA ASN A 15 0.07 -24.52 36.33
C ASN A 15 0.08 -23.06 35.83
N ALA A 16 -1.01 -22.32 36.04
CA ALA A 16 -1.07 -20.89 35.71
C ALA A 16 -0.11 -20.07 36.59
N PHE A 17 -0.04 -20.35 37.89
CA PHE A 17 0.92 -19.68 38.80
C PHE A 17 2.38 -20.01 38.46
N ILE A 18 2.67 -21.25 38.07
CA ILE A 18 4.02 -21.65 37.62
C ILE A 18 4.38 -20.91 36.33
N GLY A 19 3.48 -20.86 35.34
CA GLY A 19 3.70 -20.11 34.10
C GLY A 19 3.92 -18.61 34.36
N LEU A 20 3.12 -18.02 35.25
CA LEU A 20 3.27 -16.62 35.65
C LEU A 20 4.61 -16.37 36.35
N ALA A 21 5.02 -17.26 37.26
CA ALA A 21 6.30 -17.17 37.95
C ALA A 21 7.47 -17.26 36.97
N LEU A 22 7.41 -18.14 35.97
CA LEU A 22 8.42 -18.25 34.91
C LEU A 22 8.55 -16.96 34.10
N VAL A 23 7.43 -16.36 33.68
CA VAL A 23 7.44 -15.12 32.90
C VAL A 23 8.00 -13.96 33.71
N LEU A 24 7.55 -13.79 34.96
CA LEU A 24 8.04 -12.72 35.83
C LEU A 24 9.52 -12.88 36.17
N THR A 25 9.97 -14.12 36.43
CA THR A 25 11.38 -14.40 36.70
C THR A 25 12.24 -14.13 35.48
N SER A 26 11.80 -14.54 34.28
CA SER A 26 12.46 -14.24 33.01
C SER A 26 12.57 -12.73 32.78
N TYR A 27 11.49 -11.98 32.99
CA TYR A 27 11.48 -10.53 32.91
C TYR A 27 12.48 -9.87 33.88
N LEU A 28 12.52 -10.32 35.13
CA LEU A 28 13.44 -9.78 36.14
C LEU A 28 14.92 -10.05 35.80
N ILE A 29 15.23 -11.26 35.32
CA ILE A 29 16.59 -11.61 34.87
C ILE A 29 17.01 -10.72 33.71
N LEU A 30 16.17 -10.62 32.67
CA LEU A 30 16.44 -9.77 31.50
C LEU A 30 16.62 -8.31 31.91
N LYS A 31 15.74 -7.78 32.79
CA LYS A 31 15.82 -6.41 33.30
C LYS A 31 17.07 -6.14 34.14
N SER A 32 17.53 -7.13 34.91
CA SER A 32 18.72 -7.01 35.76
C SER A 32 20.03 -7.08 34.99
N ILE A 33 20.09 -7.88 33.90
CA ILE A 33 21.29 -7.97 33.05
C ILE A 33 21.36 -6.78 32.10
N ASN A 34 20.25 -6.49 31.40
CA ASN A 34 20.16 -5.35 30.50
C ASN A 34 18.71 -4.84 30.42
N PRO A 35 18.38 -3.72 31.09
CA PRO A 35 17.04 -3.17 31.09
C PRO A 35 16.57 -2.77 29.68
N SER A 36 17.47 -2.59 28.71
CA SER A 36 17.13 -2.31 27.31
C SER A 36 16.46 -3.48 26.58
N LEU A 37 16.62 -4.73 27.06
CA LEU A 37 15.99 -5.91 26.47
C LEU A 37 14.47 -5.99 26.76
N VAL A 38 14.02 -5.27 27.79
CA VAL A 38 12.61 -5.22 28.20
C VAL A 38 12.02 -3.82 28.07
N SER A 39 12.83 -2.81 27.73
CA SER A 39 12.35 -1.45 27.45
C SER A 39 11.95 -1.32 25.98
N PHE A 40 10.74 -1.73 25.65
CA PHE A 40 10.16 -1.45 24.34
C PHE A 40 9.67 0.00 24.31
N ASN A 41 10.47 0.88 23.72
CA ASN A 41 9.99 2.21 23.35
C ASN A 41 9.35 2.10 21.96
N PHE A 42 8.04 1.83 21.93
CA PHE A 42 7.26 1.85 20.70
C PHE A 42 6.87 3.30 20.33
N MET A 43 7.85 4.20 20.31
CA MET A 43 7.72 5.47 19.59
C MET A 43 7.83 5.14 18.10
N LEU A 44 6.70 4.87 17.47
CA LEU A 44 6.61 5.12 16.04
C LEU A 44 6.90 6.62 15.86
N PRO A 45 7.89 7.02 15.06
CA PRO A 45 7.98 8.42 14.69
C PRO A 45 6.60 8.82 14.12
N PRO A 46 6.10 10.03 14.40
CA PRO A 46 5.12 10.62 13.49
C PRO A 46 5.66 10.39 12.08
N VAL A 47 4.81 10.10 11.10
CA VAL A 47 5.20 10.24 9.69
C VAL A 47 5.43 11.73 9.43
N GLY A 48 6.53 12.22 9.97
CA GLY A 48 7.05 13.54 9.77
C GLY A 48 7.52 13.60 8.35
N THR A 49 7.03 14.60 7.65
CA THR A 49 7.71 15.24 6.54
C THR A 49 9.21 15.27 6.84
N SER A 50 9.95 14.32 6.27
CA SER A 50 11.40 14.41 6.23
C SER A 50 11.71 15.77 5.57
N PRO A 51 12.50 16.66 6.19
CA PRO A 51 13.12 17.71 5.42
C PRO A 51 13.97 16.98 4.39
N MET A 52 13.57 17.07 3.12
CA MET A 52 14.37 16.61 2.01
C MET A 52 15.71 17.34 2.09
N VAL A 53 16.71 16.68 2.67
CA VAL A 53 18.10 17.02 2.41
C VAL A 53 18.25 16.86 0.90
N PRO A 54 18.65 17.89 0.15
CA PRO A 54 18.98 17.71 -1.26
C PRO A 54 20.16 16.75 -1.31
N THR A 55 19.86 15.48 -1.53
CA THR A 55 20.86 14.46 -1.74
C THR A 55 21.44 14.75 -3.10
N THR A 56 22.68 15.21 -3.10
CA THR A 56 23.50 15.39 -4.28
C THR A 56 23.38 14.12 -5.14
N ALA A 57 22.96 14.29 -6.39
CA ALA A 57 22.79 13.20 -7.35
C ALA A 57 24.02 12.29 -7.31
N THR A 58 23.82 11.05 -6.85
CA THR A 58 24.78 9.98 -7.00
C THR A 58 24.97 9.75 -8.49
N THR A 59 26.20 9.93 -8.96
CA THR A 59 26.63 9.68 -10.35
C THR A 59 26.17 8.29 -10.80
N GLY A 60 25.17 8.23 -11.69
CA GLY A 60 24.65 6.98 -12.29
C GLY A 60 23.13 6.84 -12.34
N GLN A 61 22.36 7.64 -11.61
CA GLN A 61 20.89 7.59 -11.62
C GLN A 61 20.30 8.48 -12.73
N VAL A 62 19.37 7.93 -13.51
CA VAL A 62 18.65 8.70 -14.53
C VAL A 62 17.53 9.48 -13.86
N ALA A 63 17.58 10.81 -13.95
CA ALA A 63 16.58 11.70 -13.37
C ALA A 63 15.17 11.42 -13.90
N TRP A 64 14.16 11.58 -13.04
CA TRP A 64 12.76 11.38 -13.35
C TRP A 64 12.01 12.72 -13.37
N PRO A 65 11.11 12.95 -14.34
CA PRO A 65 10.34 14.18 -14.41
C PRO A 65 9.41 14.38 -13.20
N SER A 66 9.12 15.65 -12.92
CA SER A 66 8.08 16.04 -11.95
C SER A 66 6.69 15.66 -12.44
N ASP A 67 5.79 15.34 -11.52
CA ASP A 67 4.37 15.02 -11.74
C ASP A 67 3.42 16.04 -11.08
N ALA A 68 3.94 17.23 -10.75
CA ALA A 68 3.23 18.23 -9.96
C ALA A 68 1.91 18.68 -10.61
N SER A 69 1.85 18.73 -11.95
CA SER A 69 0.64 19.05 -12.70
C SER A 69 -0.46 18.00 -12.50
N GLU A 70 -0.11 16.73 -12.66
CA GLU A 70 -1.01 15.59 -12.54
C GLU A 70 -1.52 15.48 -11.11
N ARG A 71 -0.62 15.64 -10.12
CA ARG A 71 -1.00 15.71 -8.70
C ARG A 71 -1.95 16.85 -8.39
N ALA A 72 -1.68 18.05 -8.89
CA ALA A 72 -2.55 19.20 -8.66
C ALA A 72 -3.93 18.98 -9.28
N GLN A 73 -3.99 18.43 -10.49
CA GLN A 73 -5.26 18.11 -11.16
C GLN A 73 -6.11 17.12 -10.36
N LEU A 74 -5.50 16.04 -9.86
CA LEU A 74 -6.19 15.02 -9.07
C LEU A 74 -6.56 15.50 -7.66
N ALA A 75 -5.66 16.26 -7.01
CA ALA A 75 -5.93 16.86 -5.70
C ALA A 75 -7.09 17.85 -5.76
N ASN A 76 -7.24 18.63 -6.84
CA ASN A 76 -8.39 19.53 -7.04
C ASN A 76 -9.72 18.78 -7.13
N ALA A 77 -9.70 17.50 -7.52
CA ALA A 77 -10.88 16.63 -7.50
C ALA A 77 -11.06 15.88 -6.16
N GLY A 78 -10.15 16.07 -5.19
CA GLY A 78 -10.16 15.34 -3.93
C GLY A 78 -9.64 13.91 -4.03
N ILE A 79 -8.78 13.63 -5.01
CA ILE A 79 -8.09 12.34 -5.19
C ILE A 79 -6.68 12.48 -4.60
N GLY A 80 -6.35 11.61 -3.64
CA GLY A 80 -5.07 11.62 -2.95
C GLY A 80 -4.03 10.70 -3.58
N VAL A 81 -2.78 10.89 -3.17
CA VAL A 81 -1.66 9.98 -3.45
C VAL A 81 -1.04 9.59 -2.11
N ASN A 82 -0.75 8.31 -1.90
CA ASN A 82 -0.18 7.77 -0.65
C ASN A 82 1.20 8.35 -0.29
N ARG A 83 1.91 8.96 -1.26
CA ARG A 83 3.18 9.63 -1.10
C ARG A 83 3.04 11.09 -1.52
N PRO A 84 3.39 12.06 -0.65
CA PRO A 84 3.20 13.49 -0.93
C PRO A 84 4.18 14.02 -2.00
N THR A 85 5.32 13.35 -2.18
CA THR A 85 6.35 13.73 -3.15
C THR A 85 6.43 12.73 -4.29
N SER A 86 6.71 13.22 -5.51
CA SER A 86 7.04 12.40 -6.68
C SER A 86 8.33 11.61 -6.48
N CYS A 87 8.51 10.58 -7.29
CA CYS A 87 9.83 10.04 -7.59
C CYS A 87 10.70 11.07 -8.33
N THR A 88 12.01 11.00 -8.10
CA THR A 88 13.05 11.92 -8.59
C THR A 88 14.07 11.25 -9.51
N TYR A 89 14.16 9.91 -9.50
CA TYR A 89 14.99 9.14 -10.43
C TYR A 89 14.40 7.74 -10.71
N ILE A 90 14.80 7.15 -11.84
CA ILE A 90 14.44 5.77 -12.21
C ILE A 90 15.09 4.79 -11.24
N GLY A 91 14.28 3.92 -10.63
CA GLY A 91 14.75 2.97 -9.62
C GLY A 91 14.51 3.43 -8.18
N GLU A 92 13.96 4.64 -7.97
CA GLU A 92 13.67 5.12 -6.62
C GLU A 92 12.60 4.24 -5.95
N PRO A 93 12.87 3.67 -4.76
CA PRO A 93 11.87 2.95 -4.00
C PRO A 93 11.01 3.90 -3.16
N SER A 94 9.85 3.43 -2.72
CA SER A 94 9.01 4.11 -1.72
C SER A 94 8.42 5.47 -2.11
N CYS A 95 8.50 5.85 -3.37
CA CYS A 95 7.82 7.00 -3.94
C CYS A 95 6.60 6.54 -4.76
N THR A 96 5.75 7.49 -5.12
CA THR A 96 4.74 7.30 -6.17
C THR A 96 4.97 8.39 -7.20
N SER A 97 4.84 8.12 -8.49
CA SER A 97 4.94 9.09 -9.57
C SER A 97 3.72 8.99 -10.45
N LEU A 98 3.20 10.15 -10.82
CA LEU A 98 2.17 10.32 -11.84
C LEU A 98 2.74 10.98 -13.10
N ALA A 99 4.06 11.04 -13.23
CA ALA A 99 4.71 11.83 -14.27
C ALA A 99 4.38 11.22 -15.64
N GLY A 100 3.70 12.01 -16.47
CA GLY A 100 3.22 11.56 -17.77
C GLY A 100 2.13 10.50 -17.68
N LEU A 101 1.38 10.41 -16.58
CA LEU A 101 0.22 9.52 -16.50
C LEU A 101 -0.74 9.84 -17.66
N GLY A 102 -1.17 8.80 -18.37
CA GLY A 102 -1.95 8.98 -19.59
C GLY A 102 -3.31 9.63 -19.31
N PRO A 103 -3.85 10.39 -20.29
CA PRO A 103 -5.06 11.17 -20.11
C PRO A 103 -6.30 10.30 -19.84
N GLU A 104 -6.34 9.05 -20.31
CA GLU A 104 -7.47 8.15 -20.04
C GLU A 104 -7.49 7.75 -18.56
N ALA A 105 -6.32 7.52 -17.96
CA ALA A 105 -6.23 7.26 -16.52
C ALA A 105 -6.64 8.47 -15.70
N ILE A 106 -6.17 9.67 -16.05
CA ILE A 106 -6.58 10.90 -15.35
C ILE A 106 -8.11 11.10 -15.48
N ASN A 107 -8.67 11.04 -16.68
CA ASN A 107 -10.11 11.23 -16.91
C ASN A 107 -10.96 10.14 -16.24
N GLY A 108 -10.46 8.92 -16.20
CA GLY A 108 -11.09 7.80 -15.54
C GLY A 108 -11.12 7.92 -14.02
N LEU A 109 -10.04 8.41 -13.42
CA LEU A 109 -9.97 8.73 -11.99
C LEU A 109 -10.96 9.86 -11.62
N LEU A 110 -11.02 10.91 -12.44
CA LEU A 110 -11.99 12.01 -12.27
C LEU A 110 -13.43 11.49 -12.40
N SER A 111 -13.70 10.63 -13.38
CA SER A 111 -15.00 9.97 -13.56
C SER A 111 -15.36 9.15 -12.32
N LEU A 112 -14.45 8.31 -11.82
CA LEU A 112 -14.67 7.50 -10.62
C LEU A 112 -15.01 8.37 -9.40
N LYS A 113 -14.29 9.49 -9.22
CA LYS A 113 -14.56 10.44 -8.14
C LYS A 113 -15.92 11.11 -8.27
N ASN A 114 -16.36 11.43 -9.48
CA ASN A 114 -17.70 11.96 -9.72
C ASN A 114 -18.79 10.92 -9.46
N PHE A 115 -18.56 9.65 -9.80
CA PHE A 115 -19.49 8.55 -9.50
C PHE A 115 -19.57 8.21 -8.00
N CYS A 116 -18.51 8.50 -7.26
CA CYS A 116 -18.47 8.33 -5.82
C CYS A 116 -17.86 9.57 -5.13
N SER A 117 -18.69 10.60 -4.96
CA SER A 117 -18.29 11.85 -4.30
C SER A 117 -17.70 11.61 -2.91
N ASP A 118 -18.23 10.63 -2.19
CA ASP A 118 -17.90 10.35 -0.80
C ASP A 118 -16.74 9.35 -0.65
N CYS A 119 -16.30 8.74 -1.76
CA CYS A 119 -15.17 7.81 -1.74
C CYS A 119 -13.86 8.57 -1.52
N VAL A 120 -13.04 8.00 -0.64
CA VAL A 120 -11.62 8.40 -0.52
C VAL A 120 -10.83 7.57 -1.51
N ILE A 121 -10.44 8.19 -2.62
CA ILE A 121 -9.59 7.58 -3.63
C ILE A 121 -8.14 7.95 -3.29
N THR A 122 -7.30 6.94 -3.08
CA THR A 122 -5.86 7.12 -2.84
C THR A 122 -5.08 6.29 -3.84
N ILE A 123 -4.31 6.97 -4.70
CA ILE A 123 -3.41 6.33 -5.65
C ILE A 123 -2.18 5.82 -4.89
N THR A 124 -1.79 4.58 -5.18
CA THR A 124 -0.64 3.90 -4.57
C THR A 124 0.50 3.63 -5.54
N ALA A 125 0.22 3.60 -6.84
CA ALA A 125 1.21 3.54 -7.91
C ALA A 125 0.66 4.18 -9.20
N GLY A 126 1.53 4.78 -10.01
CA GLY A 126 1.23 5.40 -11.29
C GLY A 126 2.22 4.96 -12.36
N THR A 127 3.25 5.76 -12.62
CA THR A 127 4.16 5.60 -13.77
C THR A 127 5.55 5.04 -13.42
N GLU A 128 5.72 4.49 -12.22
CA GLU A 128 6.98 3.96 -11.66
C GLU A 128 7.32 2.57 -12.24
N TYR A 129 7.46 2.47 -13.57
CA TYR A 129 7.57 1.19 -14.29
C TYR A 129 8.66 0.26 -13.73
N TRP A 130 9.74 0.79 -13.17
CA TRP A 130 10.81 0.01 -12.55
C TRP A 130 10.37 -0.81 -11.32
N LEU A 131 9.22 -0.49 -10.71
CA LEU A 131 8.62 -1.27 -9.62
C LEU A 131 7.58 -2.29 -10.12
N HIS A 132 7.16 -2.20 -11.38
CA HIS A 132 6.08 -2.99 -11.98
C HIS A 132 6.55 -3.84 -13.18
N GLY A 133 5.71 -4.78 -13.61
CA GLY A 133 6.02 -5.70 -14.71
C GLY A 133 7.23 -6.59 -14.39
N ASN A 134 8.24 -6.56 -15.26
CA ASN A 134 9.48 -7.32 -15.05
C ASN A 134 10.56 -6.56 -14.26
N LYS A 135 10.24 -5.36 -13.75
CA LYS A 135 11.12 -4.50 -12.94
C LYS A 135 12.42 -4.08 -13.64
N ASN A 136 12.44 -4.09 -14.97
CA ASN A 136 13.54 -3.53 -15.74
C ASN A 136 13.50 -1.99 -15.68
N THR A 137 14.66 -1.36 -15.48
CA THR A 137 14.85 0.11 -15.50
C THR A 137 15.02 0.67 -16.92
N GLU A 138 14.91 -0.16 -17.95
CA GLU A 138 14.80 0.23 -19.35
C GLU A 138 13.32 0.07 -19.78
N ILE A 139 12.67 1.20 -20.07
CA ILE A 139 11.23 1.25 -20.35
C ILE A 139 10.81 0.42 -21.58
N SER A 140 11.65 0.35 -22.62
CA SER A 140 11.43 -0.46 -23.84
C SER A 140 11.40 -1.96 -23.55
N SER A 141 12.08 -2.38 -22.48
CA SER A 141 12.21 -3.76 -22.06
C SER A 141 11.21 -4.14 -20.97
N ASN A 142 10.38 -3.22 -20.49
CA ASN A 142 9.38 -3.46 -19.43
C ASN A 142 7.94 -3.46 -19.99
N PRO A 143 7.22 -4.60 -19.93
CA PRO A 143 5.88 -4.70 -20.53
C PRO A 143 4.79 -3.97 -19.73
N THR A 144 5.11 -3.44 -18.54
CA THR A 144 4.12 -2.79 -17.68
C THR A 144 3.41 -1.62 -18.35
N ARG A 145 2.17 -1.39 -17.91
CA ARG A 145 1.36 -0.21 -18.24
C ARG A 145 1.58 0.94 -17.25
N HIS A 146 2.25 0.70 -16.11
CA HIS A 146 2.66 1.71 -15.15
C HIS A 146 3.85 2.52 -15.66
N LYS A 147 3.67 3.29 -16.74
CA LYS A 147 4.74 4.05 -17.39
C LYS A 147 4.22 5.37 -17.97
N PRO A 148 5.09 6.35 -18.27
CA PRO A 148 4.67 7.56 -18.96
C PRO A 148 3.93 7.23 -20.28
N GLY A 149 2.82 7.92 -20.52
CA GLY A 149 1.87 7.66 -21.61
C GLY A 149 0.96 6.45 -21.39
N GLY A 150 1.19 5.65 -20.34
CA GLY A 150 0.37 4.51 -19.97
C GLY A 150 -0.87 4.91 -19.17
N ASN A 151 -1.89 4.05 -19.20
CA ASN A 151 -3.19 4.27 -18.56
C ASN A 151 -3.48 3.23 -17.47
N ALA A 152 -2.45 2.83 -16.70
CA ALA A 152 -2.62 2.00 -15.51
C ALA A 152 -2.29 2.77 -14.24
N VAL A 153 -3.04 2.51 -13.18
CA VAL A 153 -2.89 3.14 -11.86
C VAL A 153 -3.34 2.15 -10.79
N ASP A 154 -2.66 2.13 -9.66
CA ASP A 154 -3.07 1.32 -8.51
C ASP A 154 -3.78 2.18 -7.48
N LEU A 155 -4.91 1.70 -6.97
CA LEU A 155 -5.68 2.36 -5.92
C LEU A 155 -5.67 1.54 -4.62
N SER A 156 -5.63 2.25 -3.50
CA SER A 156 -5.69 1.65 -2.18
C SER A 156 -7.03 0.93 -1.94
N LEU A 157 -6.96 -0.25 -1.31
CA LEU A 157 -8.13 -0.95 -0.76
C LEU A 157 -8.56 -0.44 0.63
N ASN A 158 -7.93 0.62 1.17
CA ASN A 158 -8.20 1.07 2.54
C ASN A 158 -9.54 1.82 2.73
N ASN A 159 -10.30 2.05 1.65
CA ASN A 159 -11.62 2.67 1.72
C ASN A 159 -12.71 1.64 1.35
N SER A 160 -13.42 1.13 2.35
CA SER A 160 -14.45 0.11 2.12
C SER A 160 -15.58 0.60 1.21
N THR A 161 -15.98 1.87 1.34
CA THR A 161 -17.01 2.49 0.49
C THR A 161 -16.63 2.46 -0.98
N LEU A 162 -15.38 2.78 -1.33
CA LEU A 162 -14.88 2.68 -2.70
C LEU A 162 -14.87 1.24 -3.20
N ASN A 163 -14.41 0.30 -2.37
CA ASN A 163 -14.33 -1.10 -2.74
C ASN A 163 -15.71 -1.68 -3.04
N GLU A 164 -16.67 -1.45 -2.14
CA GLU A 164 -18.07 -1.86 -2.31
C GLU A 164 -18.66 -1.20 -3.56
N LYS A 165 -18.41 0.10 -3.78
CA LYS A 165 -18.91 0.82 -4.95
C LYS A 165 -18.39 0.25 -6.28
N ILE A 166 -17.11 -0.13 -6.34
CA ILE A 166 -16.51 -0.75 -7.52
C ILE A 166 -17.17 -2.10 -7.80
N VAL A 167 -17.36 -2.93 -6.77
CA VAL A 167 -17.97 -4.25 -6.89
C VAL A 167 -19.45 -4.15 -7.29
N ASP A 168 -20.20 -3.21 -6.71
CA ASP A 168 -21.64 -3.03 -6.97
C ASP A 168 -21.93 -2.45 -8.35
N LEU A 169 -21.09 -1.53 -8.85
CA LEU A 169 -21.25 -0.93 -10.17
C LEU A 169 -20.64 -1.77 -11.28
N GLY A 170 -19.61 -2.54 -10.95
CA GLY A 170 -18.80 -3.28 -11.92
C GLY A 170 -19.50 -4.49 -12.49
N THR A 171 -19.41 -4.65 -13.80
CA THR A 171 -19.77 -5.92 -14.44
C THR A 171 -18.62 -6.91 -14.25
N PRO A 172 -18.83 -8.07 -13.61
CA PRO A 172 -17.76 -9.07 -13.47
C PRO A 172 -17.34 -9.63 -14.84
N ILE A 173 -16.04 -9.67 -15.10
CA ILE A 173 -15.46 -10.20 -16.35
C ILE A 173 -14.39 -11.26 -16.05
N SER A 174 -14.04 -12.08 -17.05
CA SER A 174 -13.11 -13.21 -16.90
C SER A 174 -11.69 -12.95 -17.42
N SER A 175 -11.46 -11.84 -18.12
CA SER A 175 -10.15 -11.47 -18.66
C SER A 175 -9.97 -9.97 -18.65
N GLY A 176 -8.75 -9.50 -18.38
CA GLY A 176 -8.44 -8.08 -18.36
C GLY A 176 -6.94 -7.84 -18.33
N CYS A 177 -6.52 -6.71 -17.77
CA CYS A 177 -5.13 -6.28 -17.82
C CYS A 177 -4.21 -6.89 -16.75
N SER A 178 -4.77 -7.52 -15.71
CA SER A 178 -4.01 -8.27 -14.72
C SER A 178 -4.83 -9.46 -14.17
N THR A 179 -4.26 -10.16 -13.18
CA THR A 179 -4.83 -11.35 -12.54
C THR A 179 -5.51 -10.99 -11.22
N GLY A 180 -6.77 -11.35 -11.06
CA GLY A 180 -7.55 -11.08 -9.86
C GLY A 180 -9.05 -11.15 -10.14
N ALA A 181 -9.88 -10.70 -9.20
CA ALA A 181 -11.29 -10.47 -9.48
C ALA A 181 -11.43 -9.20 -10.32
N LEU A 182 -12.08 -9.28 -11.49
CA LEU A 182 -12.15 -8.18 -12.45
C LEU A 182 -13.56 -7.61 -12.55
N TYR A 183 -13.63 -6.29 -12.60
CA TYR A 183 -14.87 -5.51 -12.68
C TYR A 183 -14.73 -4.44 -13.77
N GLU A 184 -15.59 -4.48 -14.77
CA GLU A 184 -15.66 -3.46 -15.82
C GLU A 184 -16.65 -2.35 -15.43
N ILE A 185 -16.19 -1.10 -15.45
CA ILE A 185 -17.03 0.10 -15.23
C ILE A 185 -16.69 1.10 -16.32
N GLY A 186 -17.60 1.29 -17.28
CA GLY A 186 -17.35 2.14 -18.44
C GLY A 186 -16.21 1.58 -19.30
N ASN A 187 -15.16 2.36 -19.53
CA ASN A 187 -13.95 1.91 -20.24
C ASN A 187 -12.85 1.40 -19.32
N ALA A 188 -13.09 1.34 -18.01
CA ALA A 188 -12.09 0.96 -17.02
C ALA A 188 -12.29 -0.47 -16.54
N ILE A 189 -11.18 -1.20 -16.38
CA ILE A 189 -11.15 -2.51 -15.73
C ILE A 189 -10.47 -2.35 -14.37
N TYR A 190 -11.19 -2.68 -13.31
CA TYR A 190 -10.70 -2.72 -11.94
C TYR A 190 -10.39 -4.16 -11.56
N VAL A 191 -9.14 -4.44 -11.24
CA VAL A 191 -8.68 -5.76 -10.81
C VAL A 191 -8.34 -5.72 -9.34
N ASN A 192 -9.02 -6.51 -8.51
CA ASN A 192 -8.57 -6.76 -7.14
C ASN A 192 -7.36 -7.70 -7.22
N GLU A 193 -6.18 -7.11 -7.32
CA GLU A 193 -4.94 -7.81 -7.54
C GLU A 193 -4.36 -8.29 -6.21
N VAL A 194 -4.15 -9.61 -6.11
CA VAL A 194 -3.57 -10.26 -4.93
C VAL A 194 -2.34 -11.04 -5.37
N ILE A 195 -1.18 -10.39 -5.32
CA ILE A 195 0.11 -10.99 -5.67
C ILE A 195 0.92 -11.28 -4.40
N PRO A 196 1.53 -12.47 -4.26
CA PRO A 196 2.43 -12.77 -3.15
C PRO A 196 3.53 -11.71 -2.99
N GLY A 197 3.64 -11.13 -1.79
CA GLY A 197 4.66 -10.13 -1.47
C GLY A 197 4.26 -8.68 -1.75
N ASN A 198 3.09 -8.44 -2.36
CA ASN A 198 2.51 -7.11 -2.51
C ASN A 198 1.21 -7.01 -1.71
N PRO A 199 0.97 -5.90 -0.98
CA PRO A 199 -0.34 -5.65 -0.40
C PRO A 199 -1.42 -5.65 -1.48
N PRO A 200 -2.59 -6.25 -1.23
CA PRO A 200 -3.72 -6.15 -2.13
C PRO A 200 -4.06 -4.69 -2.46
N HIS A 201 -4.42 -4.45 -3.71
CA HIS A 201 -4.82 -3.14 -4.21
C HIS A 201 -5.72 -3.31 -5.44
N TRP A 202 -6.36 -2.22 -5.85
CA TRP A 202 -7.03 -2.18 -7.14
C TRP A 202 -6.03 -1.84 -8.22
N HIS A 203 -5.70 -2.78 -9.11
CA HIS A 203 -4.98 -2.49 -10.33
C HIS A 203 -5.98 -2.05 -11.39
N VAL A 204 -5.93 -0.79 -11.81
CA VAL A 204 -6.93 -0.18 -12.69
C VAL A 204 -6.33 0.14 -14.03
N CYS A 205 -7.04 -0.24 -15.09
CA CYS A 205 -6.63 -0.03 -16.47
C CYS A 205 -7.74 0.68 -17.23
N TYR A 206 -7.38 1.75 -17.94
CA TYR A 206 -8.27 2.50 -18.82
C TYR A 206 -7.95 2.26 -20.30
#